data_AF-A0A2H0LJL1-F1
#
_entry.id   AF-A0A2H0LJL1-F1
#
_cell.length_a   1.000
_cell.length_b   1.000
_cell.length_c   1.000
_cell.angle_alpha   90.00
_cell.angle_beta   90.00
_cell.angle_gamma   90.00
#
_symmetry.space_group_name_H-M   'P 1'
#
loop_
_entity.id
_entity.type
_entity.pdbx_description
1 polymer ?
#
loop_
_entity_poly.entity_id
_entity_poly.type
_entity_poly.pdbx_seq_one_letter_code
_entity_poly.pdbx_strand_id
1 'polypeptide(L)'
;MLLRVAEAFTAIGGAIDRHDDGAVGTLLQQAQDTCQRAAEQAVGETKAYLVNVGTALQTWQQVWPRLGEQPEFRQAVGREARLWAKRFTELAHRDG
;
A
#
# COMPACT_ATOMS: atom_id res chain seq x y z
N MET A 1 -13.28 0.99 -6.68
CA MET A 1 -12.70 1.17 -5.34
C MET A 1 -11.31 0.56 -5.23
N LEU A 2 -11.13 -0.70 -5.63
CA LEU A 2 -9.83 -1.37 -5.66
C LEU A 2 -8.80 -0.68 -6.57
N LEU A 3 -9.23 -0.02 -7.66
CA LEU A 3 -8.34 0.83 -8.47
C LEU A 3 -7.72 1.98 -7.68
N ARG A 4 -8.46 2.62 -6.77
CA ARG A 4 -7.91 3.67 -5.89
C ARG A 4 -6.88 3.12 -4.91
N VAL A 5 -7.11 1.88 -4.45
CA VAL A 5 -6.13 1.16 -3.62
C VAL A 5 -4.85 0.91 -4.44
N ALA A 6 -4.98 0.45 -5.69
CA ALA A 6 -3.84 0.25 -6.59
C ALA A 6 -3.06 1.54 -6.89
N GLU A 7 -3.76 2.66 -7.10
CA GLU A 7 -3.18 3.98 -7.29
C GLU A 7 -2.37 4.42 -6.07
N ALA A 8 -2.88 4.22 -4.86
CA ALA A 8 -2.17 4.55 -3.62
C ALA A 8 -0.84 3.79 -3.51
N PHE A 9 -0.83 2.49 -3.85
CA PHE A 9 0.39 1.69 -3.87
C PHE A 9 1.38 2.08 -4.97
N THR A 10 0.86 2.47 -6.14
CA THR A 10 1.68 3.03 -7.23
C THR A 10 2.38 4.31 -6.78
N ALA A 11 1.67 5.18 -6.05
CA ALA A 11 2.24 6.40 -5.49
C ALA A 11 3.34 6.13 -4.46
N ILE A 12 3.16 5.15 -3.56
CA ILE A 12 4.19 4.72 -2.60
C ILE A 12 5.47 4.27 -3.35
N GLY A 13 5.32 3.36 -4.32
CA GLY A 13 6.46 2.89 -5.11
C GLY A 13 7.20 4.03 -5.82
N GLY A 14 6.45 4.95 -6.42
CA GLY A 14 7.03 6.12 -7.09
C GLY A 14 7.73 7.10 -6.13
N ALA A 15 7.20 7.30 -4.91
CA ALA A 15 7.86 8.14 -3.90
C ALA A 15 9.16 7.51 -3.40
N ILE A 16 9.18 6.18 -3.23
CA ILE A 16 10.37 5.41 -2.88
C ILE A 16 11.45 5.53 -3.96
N ASP A 17 11.09 5.37 -5.23
CA ASP A 17 12.04 5.48 -6.35
C ASP A 17 12.64 6.90 -6.46
N ARG A 18 11.90 7.92 -6.03
CA ARG A 18 12.36 9.32 -5.98
C ARG A 18 13.08 9.70 -4.69
N HIS A 19 13.21 8.78 -3.72
CA HIS A 19 13.74 9.07 -2.39
C HIS A 19 13.01 10.23 -1.68
N ASP A 20 11.69 10.31 -1.84
CA ASP A 20 10.84 11.35 -1.24
C ASP A 20 10.27 10.87 0.10
N ASP A 21 11.12 10.82 1.13
CA ASP A 21 10.76 10.22 2.43
C ASP A 21 9.64 10.97 3.16
N GLY A 22 9.55 12.28 2.93
CA GLY A 22 8.45 13.10 3.44
C GLY A 22 7.11 12.66 2.84
N ALA A 23 7.07 12.39 1.54
CA ALA A 23 5.87 11.86 0.89
C ALA A 23 5.55 10.43 1.30
N VAL A 24 6.55 9.55 1.48
CA VAL A 24 6.28 8.12 1.79
C VAL A 24 5.47 7.97 3.08
N GLY A 25 5.82 8.68 4.14
CA GLY A 25 5.06 8.60 5.42
C GLY A 25 3.58 8.97 5.26
N THR A 26 3.30 10.06 4.53
CA THR A 26 1.93 10.48 4.22
C THR A 26 1.20 9.48 3.31
N LEU A 27 1.89 8.95 2.31
CA LEU A 27 1.32 7.97 1.37
C LEU A 27 0.99 6.63 2.05
N LEU A 28 1.80 6.18 3.02
CA LEU A 28 1.51 5.00 3.83
C LEU A 28 0.20 5.15 4.60
N GLN A 29 -0.02 6.30 5.26
CA GLN A 29 -1.28 6.59 5.95
C GLN A 29 -2.46 6.65 4.97
N GLN A 30 -2.30 7.36 3.85
CA GLN A 30 -3.37 7.47 2.85
C GLN A 30 -3.74 6.12 2.24
N ALA A 31 -2.76 5.25 1.96
CA ALA A 31 -3.00 3.90 1.49
C ALA A 31 -3.74 3.06 2.53
N GLN A 32 -3.41 3.23 3.83
CA GLN A 32 -4.07 2.52 4.92
C GLN A 32 -5.55 2.90 5.00
N ASP A 33 -5.85 4.22 5.03
CA ASP A 33 -7.23 4.72 5.06
C ASP A 33 -8.02 4.26 3.83
N THR A 34 -7.36 4.18 2.68
CA THR A 34 -7.97 3.69 1.43
C THR A 34 -8.24 2.19 1.49
N CYS A 35 -7.34 1.38 2.08
CA CYS A 35 -7.58 -0.05 2.32
C CYS A 35 -8.68 -0.29 3.35
N GLN A 36 -8.79 0.55 4.39
CA GLN A 36 -9.83 0.43 5.40
C GLN A 36 -11.21 0.70 4.82
N ARG A 37 -11.38 1.84 4.13
CA ARG A 37 -12.61 2.12 3.36
C ARG A 37 -12.88 0.98 2.37
N ALA A 38 -11.83 0.57 1.65
CA ALA A 38 -11.65 -0.70 0.96
C ALA A 38 -12.54 -1.83 1.48
N ALA A 39 -12.14 -2.25 2.69
CA ALA A 39 -12.62 -3.41 3.38
C ALA A 39 -14.05 -3.26 3.92
N GLU A 40 -14.52 -2.04 4.17
CA GLU A 40 -15.89 -1.77 4.61
C GLU A 40 -16.91 -2.12 3.53
N GLN A 41 -16.53 -1.99 2.25
CA GLN A 41 -17.39 -2.27 1.10
C GLN A 41 -17.15 -3.64 0.46
N ALA A 42 -16.01 -4.27 0.77
CA ALA A 42 -15.65 -5.60 0.26
C ALA A 42 -16.26 -6.72 1.12
N VAL A 43 -16.38 -7.91 0.53
CA VAL A 43 -16.79 -9.15 1.22
C VAL A 43 -15.82 -10.28 0.92
N GLY A 44 -15.90 -11.37 1.68
CA GLY A 44 -15.12 -12.59 1.43
C GLY A 44 -13.60 -12.37 1.47
N GLU A 45 -12.90 -13.04 0.54
CA GLU A 45 -11.44 -13.02 0.46
C GLU A 45 -10.87 -11.62 0.19
N THR A 46 -11.54 -10.82 -0.65
CA THR A 46 -11.11 -9.45 -0.96
C THR A 46 -11.09 -8.58 0.30
N LYS A 47 -12.09 -8.72 1.19
CA LYS A 47 -12.10 -8.04 2.48
C LYS A 47 -10.93 -8.46 3.37
N ALA A 48 -10.72 -9.77 3.52
CA ALA A 48 -9.61 -10.30 4.34
C ALA A 48 -8.26 -9.80 3.82
N TYR A 49 -8.09 -9.78 2.49
CA TYR A 49 -6.88 -9.29 1.86
C TYR A 49 -6.65 -7.78 2.11
N LEU A 50 -7.68 -6.95 1.97
CA LEU A 50 -7.61 -5.51 2.26
C LEU A 50 -7.24 -5.22 3.72
N VAL A 51 -7.80 -5.98 4.67
CA VAL A 51 -7.47 -5.86 6.09
C VAL A 51 -6.00 -6.22 6.35
N ASN A 52 -5.54 -7.35 5.82
CA ASN A 52 -4.15 -7.79 6.00
C ASN A 52 -3.15 -6.78 5.44
N VAL A 53 -3.43 -6.23 4.26
CA VAL A 53 -2.61 -5.17 3.66
C VAL A 53 -2.65 -3.88 4.50
N GLY A 54 -3.82 -3.50 5.02
CA GLY A 54 -3.96 -2.36 5.94
C GLY A 54 -3.13 -2.52 7.21
N THR A 55 -3.05 -3.73 7.78
CA THR A 55 -2.18 -4.03 8.93
C THR A 55 -0.70 -3.91 8.56
N ALA A 56 -0.28 -4.42 7.41
CA ALA A 56 1.11 -4.31 6.95
C ALA A 56 1.52 -2.84 6.75
N LEU A 57 0.64 -2.01 6.19
CA LEU A 57 0.85 -0.56 6.05
C LEU A 57 1.05 0.13 7.41
N GLN A 58 0.26 -0.24 8.42
CA GLN A 58 0.43 0.28 9.78
C GLN A 58 1.81 -0.07 10.34
N THR A 59 2.26 -1.31 10.15
CA THR A 59 3.60 -1.74 10.56
C THR A 59 4.68 -0.93 9.85
N TRP A 60 4.58 -0.76 8.53
CA TRP A 60 5.51 0.07 7.77
C TRP A 60 5.55 1.51 8.27
N GLN A 61 4.40 2.13 8.52
CA GLN A 61 4.32 3.49 9.04
C GLN A 61 5.04 3.64 10.38
N GLN A 62 4.89 2.67 11.28
CA GLN A 62 5.54 2.69 12.60
C GLN A 62 7.07 2.58 12.51
N VAL A 63 7.58 1.78 11.58
CA VAL A 63 9.02 1.53 11.47
C VAL A 63 9.71 2.44 10.45
N TRP A 64 8.97 3.10 9.55
CA TRP A 64 9.51 3.94 8.48
C TRP A 64 10.49 5.03 8.97
N PRO A 65 10.21 5.77 10.06
CA PRO A 65 11.15 6.79 10.54
C PRO A 65 12.53 6.25 10.97
N ARG A 66 12.63 4.93 11.21
CA ARG A 66 13.86 4.26 11.66
C ARG A 66 14.51 3.43 10.55
N LEU A 67 13.70 2.74 9.77
CA LEU A 67 14.16 1.78 8.76
C LEU A 67 14.06 2.33 7.33
N GLY A 68 13.30 3.40 7.10
CA GLY A 68 13.10 4.02 5.78
C GLY A 68 14.41 4.43 5.13
N GLU A 69 15.39 4.88 5.92
CA GLU A 69 16.72 5.23 5.41
C GLU A 69 17.58 4.03 4.99
N GLN A 70 17.23 2.82 5.43
CA GLN A 70 17.99 1.61 5.11
C GLN A 70 17.68 1.17 3.68
N PRO A 71 18.68 1.09 2.78
CA PRO A 71 18.44 0.80 1.36
C PRO A 71 17.68 -0.50 1.12
N GLU A 72 17.99 -1.57 1.86
CA GLU A 72 17.34 -2.87 1.70
C GLU A 72 15.87 -2.84 2.10
N PHE A 73 15.55 -2.19 3.21
CA PHE A 73 14.19 -2.01 3.69
C PHE A 73 13.37 -1.15 2.71
N ARG A 74 13.92 0.01 2.31
CA ARG A 74 13.29 0.90 1.34
C ARG A 74 12.98 0.18 0.02
N GLN A 75 13.93 -0.61 -0.50
CA GLN A 75 13.72 -1.42 -1.70
C GLN A 75 12.67 -2.52 -1.51
N ALA A 76 12.65 -3.17 -0.35
CA ALA A 76 11.65 -4.20 -0.05
C ALA A 76 10.24 -3.61 -0.04
N VAL A 77 10.03 -2.49 0.66
CA VAL A 77 8.75 -1.77 0.68
C VAL A 77 8.35 -1.32 -0.73
N GLY A 78 9.28 -0.78 -1.52
CA GLY A 78 9.00 -0.37 -2.90
C GLY A 78 8.61 -1.53 -3.82
N ARG A 79 9.27 -2.70 -3.69
CA ARG A 79 8.89 -3.92 -4.42
C ARG A 79 7.50 -4.40 -4.01
N GLU A 80 7.22 -4.47 -2.72
CA GLU A 80 5.96 -5.00 -2.20
C GLU A 80 4.78 -4.06 -2.52
N ALA A 81 4.97 -2.74 -2.44
CA ALA A 81 3.99 -1.77 -2.91
C ALA A 81 3.61 -2.00 -4.38
N ARG A 82 4.59 -2.23 -5.27
CA ARG A 82 4.32 -2.53 -6.70
C ARG A 82 3.57 -3.84 -6.89
N LEU A 83 3.89 -4.87 -6.10
CA LEU A 83 3.15 -6.15 -6.14
C LEU A 83 1.69 -5.97 -5.71
N TRP A 84 1.45 -5.20 -4.65
CA TRP A 84 0.09 -4.89 -4.20
C TRP A 84 -0.66 -4.02 -5.21
N ALA A 85 -0.03 -3.02 -5.81
CA ALA A 85 -0.64 -2.22 -6.88
C ALA A 85 -1.15 -3.11 -8.02
N LYS A 86 -0.27 -3.99 -8.55
CA LYS A 86 -0.63 -4.96 -9.58
C LYS A 86 -1.79 -5.85 -9.13
N ARG A 87 -1.72 -6.38 -7.91
CA ARG A 87 -2.75 -7.29 -7.38
C ARG A 87 -4.11 -6.62 -7.25
N PHE A 88 -4.17 -5.38 -6.79
CA PHE A 88 -5.42 -4.65 -6.67
C PHE A 88 -6.00 -4.24 -8.03
N THR A 89 -5.16 -3.96 -9.02
CA THR A 89 -5.61 -3.80 -10.42
C THR A 89 -6.22 -5.09 -10.96
N GLU A 90 -5.57 -6.24 -10.73
CA GLU A 90 -6.12 -7.55 -11.14
C GLU A 90 -7.46 -7.84 -10.48
N LEU A 91 -7.58 -7.62 -9.17
CA LEU A 91 -8.84 -7.82 -8.44
C LEU A 91 -9.95 -6.88 -8.94
N ALA A 92 -9.61 -5.62 -9.23
CA ALA A 92 -10.58 -4.65 -9.76
C ALA A 92 -11.19 -5.08 -11.10
N HIS A 93 -10.43 -5.77 -11.95
CA HIS A 93 -10.92 -6.27 -13.24
C HIS A 93 -11.63 -7.63 -13.14
N ARG A 94 -11.51 -8.36 -12.03
CA ARG A 94 -12.23 -9.61 -11.79
C ARG A 94 -13.60 -9.38 -11.16
N ASP A 95 -13.71 -8.34 -10.33
CA ASP A 95 -14.93 -8.00 -9.57
C ASP A 95 -15.81 -6.94 -10.27
N GLY A 96 -15.40 -6.40 -11.42
CA GLY A 96 -16.13 -5.40 -12.22
C GLY A 96 -16.58 -5.94 -13.56
#